data_AF-A0A6N3J397-F1
#
_entry.id   AF-A0A6N3J397-F1
#
_cell.length_a   1.000
_cell.length_b   1.000
_cell.length_c   1.000
_cell.angle_alpha   90.00
_cell.angle_beta   90.00
_cell.angle_gamma   90.00
#
_symmetry.space_group_name_H-M   'P 1'
#
loop_
_entity.id
_entity.type
_entity.pdbx_description
1 polymer ?
#
loop_
_entity_poly.entity_id
_entity_poly.type
_entity_poly.pdbx_seq_one_letter_code
_entity_poly.pdbx_strand_id
1 'polypeptide(L)'
;MVIRQFFILLLLIIGVTHPVYAITKLEASVDRNPVMEGEYFVLNISADDEIDTAKLDTSALLKDFIVGRTSVSRSTQIMNFDAVKETRWQVLLAPKQKGQLTIPAFSIDGVNSAPIPLKVVDSGSQVTQTNNLFIDAKVSTNEAYVGQLITYKVKLYLAVELQRGVLNAPVIEGAQIKQIGEDKDGSEIVDGRRYRVIERTYGIIPDLPGQVNIKGATFSGDVLVESQRRGGMFGFNESRPMQAGAPSLTVQVEPAPASFQGQWLVADLVVLKENFPEESKEFTLGNPITRTITLLASNADENSLPDVMQDLPNELKQYPEKPQRQTFVRDAQIVSQYSITSAIVPTQAGTFILPEVNVPWWNPHLKRQETATLPARTIVVKGGAVPDATVQPTWQVDSDTENYWPWVSALFAMLWLVTFVAWRRALTHKTTIVATPHPKAAPIQSLKGLEQACASGNTSDILSQLQHHFSHTTGNTMTLDKIAALSPQLAEAINRLQSIAYSAKGNTTESQHRLSDAANALLNAVKASEFTLPSKVHAPLSPLNPR
;
A
#
# COMPACT_ATOMS: atom_id res chain seq x y z
N MET A 1 61.70 -19.50 3.61
CA MET A 1 60.83 -20.35 4.46
C MET A 1 59.84 -19.55 5.31
N VAL A 2 60.22 -18.39 5.84
CA VAL A 2 59.40 -17.58 6.78
C VAL A 2 58.08 -17.06 6.18
N ILE A 3 58.08 -16.59 4.92
CA ILE A 3 56.86 -16.07 4.25
C ILE A 3 55.78 -17.15 4.05
N ARG A 4 56.19 -18.39 3.75
CA ARG A 4 55.26 -19.51 3.56
C ARG A 4 54.65 -19.97 4.89
N GLN A 5 55.40 -19.88 5.99
CA GLN A 5 54.90 -20.15 7.33
C GLN A 5 53.94 -19.04 7.81
N PHE A 6 54.21 -17.77 7.46
CA PHE A 6 53.33 -16.65 7.79
C PHE A 6 51.98 -16.74 7.04
N PHE A 7 51.99 -17.15 5.77
CA PHE A 7 50.76 -17.36 4.99
C PHE A 7 49.91 -18.51 5.54
N ILE A 8 50.54 -19.62 5.97
CA ILE A 8 49.83 -20.74 6.58
C ILE A 8 49.25 -20.36 7.95
N LEU A 9 49.97 -19.56 8.75
CA LEU A 9 49.47 -19.04 10.02
C LEU A 9 48.27 -18.09 9.82
N LEU A 10 48.33 -17.21 8.80
CA LEU A 10 47.23 -16.31 8.46
C LEU A 10 45.97 -17.09 8.00
N LEU A 11 46.15 -18.14 7.20
CA LEU A 11 45.06 -19.00 6.73
C LEU A 11 44.45 -19.85 7.86
N LEU A 12 45.26 -20.24 8.85
CA LEU A 12 44.79 -20.94 10.05
C LEU A 12 43.99 -20.01 10.98
N ILE A 13 44.39 -18.74 11.11
CA ILE A 13 43.68 -17.74 11.92
C ILE A 13 42.32 -17.38 11.30
N ILE A 14 42.22 -17.31 9.96
CA ILE A 14 40.96 -17.08 9.25
C ILE A 14 40.03 -18.30 9.31
N GLY A 15 40.56 -19.51 9.49
CA GLY A 15 39.78 -20.75 9.61
C GLY A 15 39.15 -21.01 10.98
N VAL A 16 39.50 -20.25 12.02
CA VAL A 16 39.03 -20.46 13.41
C VAL A 16 38.04 -19.38 13.88
N THR A 17 37.76 -18.36 13.06
CA THR A 17 36.67 -17.42 13.34
C THR A 17 35.33 -18.06 12.95
N HIS A 18 34.86 -19.00 13.76
CA HIS A 18 33.46 -19.38 13.71
C HIS A 18 32.63 -18.18 14.18
N PRO A 19 31.65 -17.69 13.39
CA PRO A 19 30.66 -16.78 13.92
C PRO A 19 29.92 -17.53 15.05
N VAL A 20 30.22 -17.18 16.29
CA VAL A 20 29.38 -17.56 17.42
C VAL A 20 28.13 -16.70 17.27
N TYR A 21 27.10 -17.28 16.68
CA TYR A 21 25.75 -16.75 16.83
C TYR A 21 25.41 -16.97 18.31
N ALA A 22 25.54 -15.91 19.08
CA ALA A 22 25.02 -15.84 20.43
C ALA A 22 23.63 -15.23 20.35
N ILE A 23 22.75 -15.64 21.27
CA ILE A 23 21.52 -14.91 21.56
C ILE A 23 21.82 -13.41 21.65
N THR A 24 21.05 -12.59 20.93
CA THR A 24 21.17 -11.13 21.00
C THR A 24 19.93 -10.49 21.60
N LYS A 25 18.81 -11.22 21.59
CA LYS A 25 17.51 -10.70 21.99
C LYS A 25 16.73 -11.74 22.79
N LEU A 26 16.32 -11.35 24.00
CA LEU A 26 15.41 -12.10 24.85
C LEU A 26 14.20 -11.21 25.19
N GLU A 27 13.01 -11.60 24.73
CA GLU A 27 11.76 -10.90 25.02
C GLU A 27 10.83 -11.73 25.89
N ALA A 28 10.14 -11.09 26.83
CA ALA A 28 9.09 -11.70 27.61
C ALA A 28 7.80 -10.90 27.44
N SER A 29 6.67 -11.59 27.28
CA SER A 29 5.35 -10.98 27.12
C SER A 29 4.25 -11.89 27.65
N VAL A 30 3.10 -11.34 28.03
CA VAL A 30 1.91 -12.08 28.44
C VAL A 30 0.82 -11.98 27.38
N ASP A 31 -0.07 -12.96 27.33
CA ASP A 31 -1.24 -12.97 26.43
C ASP A 31 -2.30 -11.93 26.84
N ARG A 32 -2.39 -11.63 28.14
CA ARG A 32 -3.32 -10.64 28.72
C ARG A 32 -2.71 -9.90 29.92
N ASN A 33 -3.03 -8.62 30.02
CA ASN A 33 -2.77 -7.75 31.18
C ASN A 33 -3.86 -6.66 31.19
N PRO A 34 -4.69 -6.50 32.24
CA PRO A 34 -4.65 -7.19 33.53
C PRO A 34 -5.05 -8.67 33.48
N VAL A 35 -4.72 -9.40 34.54
CA VAL A 35 -5.07 -10.82 34.75
C VAL A 35 -5.95 -10.99 36.00
N MET A 36 -6.67 -12.09 36.12
CA MET A 36 -7.47 -12.39 37.32
C MET A 36 -6.68 -13.27 38.30
N GLU A 37 -6.89 -13.04 39.59
CA GLU A 37 -6.34 -13.89 40.65
C GLU A 37 -6.81 -15.35 40.49
N GLY A 38 -5.87 -16.29 40.61
CA GLY A 38 -6.13 -17.73 40.49
C GLY A 38 -6.44 -18.24 39.07
N GLU A 39 -6.65 -17.36 38.09
CA GLU A 39 -6.89 -17.75 36.70
C GLU A 39 -5.56 -17.91 35.94
N TYR A 40 -5.46 -18.97 35.14
CA TYR A 40 -4.28 -19.20 34.32
C TYR A 40 -4.20 -18.21 33.17
N PHE A 41 -3.01 -17.73 32.86
CA PHE A 41 -2.65 -16.92 31.69
C PHE A 41 -1.31 -17.43 31.12
N VAL A 42 -0.92 -16.98 29.94
CA VAL A 42 0.28 -17.48 29.24
C VAL A 42 1.38 -16.42 29.24
N LEU A 43 2.53 -16.78 29.82
CA LEU A 43 3.78 -16.06 29.65
C LEU A 43 4.54 -16.62 28.44
N ASN A 44 4.78 -15.80 27.43
CA ASN A 44 5.60 -16.11 26.27
C ASN A 44 6.99 -15.50 26.45
N ILE A 45 8.03 -16.31 26.30
CA ILE A 45 9.43 -15.87 26.27
C ILE A 45 10.01 -16.29 24.93
N SER A 46 10.68 -15.38 24.21
CA SER A 46 11.28 -15.66 22.90
C SER A 46 12.74 -15.22 22.85
N ALA A 47 13.60 -16.10 22.35
CA ALA A 47 15.00 -15.86 22.06
C ALA A 47 15.26 -15.99 20.56
N ASP A 48 16.12 -15.13 20.01
CA ASP A 48 16.50 -15.08 18.59
C ASP A 48 17.60 -16.09 18.20
N ASP A 49 17.64 -17.22 18.90
CA ASP A 49 18.57 -18.30 18.63
C ASP A 49 17.96 -19.66 19.05
N GLU A 50 18.65 -20.74 18.71
CA GLU A 50 18.32 -22.09 19.14
C GLU A 50 18.91 -22.38 20.52
N ILE A 51 18.06 -22.37 21.55
CA ILE A 51 18.46 -22.47 22.94
C ILE A 51 18.01 -23.81 23.54
N ASP A 52 18.85 -24.40 24.39
CA ASP A 52 18.47 -25.57 25.18
C ASP A 52 17.28 -25.25 26.10
N THR A 53 16.27 -26.12 26.11
CA THR A 53 15.01 -25.87 26.81
C THR A 53 15.20 -25.70 28.31
N ALA A 54 16.22 -26.36 28.88
CA ALA A 54 16.54 -26.33 30.31
C ALA A 54 17.22 -25.03 30.78
N LYS A 55 17.64 -24.14 29.86
CA LYS A 55 18.29 -22.87 30.23
C LYS A 55 17.33 -21.83 30.82
N LEU A 56 16.02 -21.99 30.61
CA LEU A 56 15.04 -21.07 31.19
C LEU A 56 14.81 -21.41 32.68
N ASP A 57 15.33 -20.56 33.58
CA ASP A 57 15.02 -20.64 34.99
C ASP A 57 13.70 -19.91 35.31
N THR A 58 12.72 -20.67 35.82
CA THR A 58 11.41 -20.15 36.24
C THR A 58 11.24 -20.10 37.76
N SER A 59 12.27 -20.44 38.53
CA SER A 59 12.22 -20.56 39.99
C SER A 59 11.77 -19.25 40.67
N ALA A 60 12.20 -18.10 40.14
CA ALA A 60 11.81 -16.78 40.65
C ALA A 60 10.30 -16.52 40.58
N LEU A 61 9.58 -17.16 39.64
CA LEU A 61 8.12 -17.03 39.49
C LEU A 61 7.35 -17.73 40.60
N LEU A 62 7.93 -18.76 41.23
CA LEU A 62 7.27 -19.58 42.24
C LEU A 62 6.92 -18.79 43.51
N LYS A 63 7.49 -17.59 43.70
CA LYS A 63 7.12 -16.69 44.79
C LYS A 63 5.67 -16.24 44.65
N ASP A 64 5.34 -15.57 43.55
CA ASP A 64 4.08 -14.85 43.36
C ASP A 64 3.08 -15.60 42.45
N PHE A 65 3.53 -16.65 41.75
CA PHE A 65 2.72 -17.39 40.77
C PHE A 65 2.72 -18.90 41.03
N ILE A 66 1.62 -19.56 40.65
CA ILE A 66 1.58 -21.00 40.40
C ILE A 66 2.10 -21.20 38.98
N VAL A 67 3.21 -21.93 38.84
CA VAL A 67 3.86 -22.21 37.55
C VAL A 67 3.36 -23.57 37.04
N GLY A 68 2.64 -23.54 35.92
CA GLY A 68 2.11 -24.72 35.25
C GLY A 68 3.06 -25.29 34.20
N ARG A 69 2.50 -25.99 33.21
CA ARG A 69 3.27 -26.61 32.13
C ARG A 69 4.00 -25.53 31.32
N THR A 70 5.26 -25.83 31.00
CA THR A 70 6.04 -25.08 30.01
C THR A 70 6.05 -25.87 28.69
N SER A 71 5.63 -25.24 27.60
CA SER A 71 5.86 -25.74 26.23
C SER A 71 7.00 -24.96 25.59
N VAL A 72 7.75 -25.62 24.71
CA VAL A 72 8.84 -24.98 23.97
C VAL A 72 8.69 -25.31 22.49
N SER A 73 8.83 -24.29 21.65
CA SER A 73 8.93 -24.45 20.20
C SER A 73 10.24 -23.85 19.70
N ARG A 74 10.82 -24.50 18.69
CA ARG A 74 12.01 -24.02 17.98
C ARG A 74 11.66 -23.90 16.52
N SER A 75 12.04 -22.79 15.91
CA SER A 75 11.83 -22.52 14.50
C SER A 75 13.14 -22.10 13.85
N THR A 76 13.31 -22.46 12.58
CA THR A 76 14.40 -21.98 11.75
C THR A 76 13.81 -21.60 10.40
N GLN A 77 13.91 -20.31 10.07
CA GLN A 77 13.40 -19.75 8.83
C GLN A 77 14.56 -19.19 8.02
N ILE A 78 14.64 -19.54 6.74
CA ILE A 78 15.68 -19.04 5.84
C ILE A 78 15.09 -17.89 5.04
N MET A 79 15.61 -16.68 5.22
CA MET A 79 15.19 -15.47 4.50
C MET A 79 16.40 -14.87 3.79
N ASN A 80 16.33 -14.70 2.47
CA ASN A 80 17.43 -14.12 1.68
C ASN A 80 18.81 -14.76 1.97
N PHE A 81 18.86 -16.09 2.12
CA PHE A 81 20.04 -16.90 2.48
C PHE A 81 20.53 -16.78 3.93
N ASP A 82 19.94 -15.91 4.75
CA ASP A 82 20.21 -15.83 6.17
C ASP A 82 19.25 -16.73 6.96
N ALA A 83 19.79 -17.58 7.83
CA ALA A 83 19.00 -18.44 8.71
C ALA A 83 18.64 -17.66 9.99
N VAL A 84 17.35 -17.39 10.18
CA VAL A 84 16.78 -16.83 11.41
C VAL A 84 16.29 -17.99 12.27
N LYS A 85 16.87 -18.15 13.46
CA LYS A 85 16.46 -19.15 14.45
C LYS A 85 15.65 -18.47 15.55
N GLU A 86 14.65 -19.17 16.08
CA GLU A 86 13.85 -18.69 17.22
C GLU A 86 13.55 -19.84 18.17
N THR A 87 13.77 -19.62 19.47
CA THR A 87 13.25 -20.49 20.54
C THR A 87 12.19 -19.74 21.33
N ARG A 88 10.99 -20.32 21.46
CA ARG A 88 9.87 -19.73 22.19
C ARG A 88 9.40 -20.68 23.30
N TRP A 89 9.40 -20.19 24.54
CA TRP A 89 8.78 -20.86 25.69
C TRP A 89 7.40 -20.25 25.94
N GLN A 90 6.42 -21.11 26.25
CA GLN A 90 5.12 -20.67 26.77
C GLN A 90 4.91 -21.33 28.13
N VAL A 91 4.82 -20.51 29.16
CA VAL A 91 4.67 -20.93 30.55
C VAL A 91 3.26 -20.54 31.01
N LEU A 92 2.48 -21.52 31.46
CA LEU A 92 1.18 -21.28 32.07
C LEU A 92 1.39 -20.74 33.50
N LEU A 93 0.85 -19.57 33.83
CA LEU A 93 0.98 -18.95 35.15
C LEU A 93 -0.39 -18.63 35.74
N ALA A 94 -0.58 -18.78 37.05
CA ALA A 94 -1.74 -18.24 37.77
C ALA A 94 -1.26 -17.36 38.94
N PRO A 95 -1.74 -16.11 39.08
CA PRO A 95 -1.35 -15.24 40.20
C PRO A 95 -1.90 -15.78 41.52
N LYS A 96 -1.09 -15.76 42.57
CA LYS A 96 -1.52 -16.21 43.90
C LYS A 96 -2.30 -15.17 44.70
N GLN A 97 -2.16 -13.89 44.35
CA GLN A 97 -2.74 -12.76 45.07
C GLN A 97 -3.08 -11.62 44.11
N LYS A 98 -4.11 -10.85 44.44
CA LYS A 98 -4.45 -9.61 43.73
C LYS A 98 -3.49 -8.45 44.03
N GLY A 99 -3.46 -7.46 43.14
CA GLY A 99 -2.63 -6.26 43.28
C GLY A 99 -1.69 -6.05 42.11
N GLN A 100 -0.67 -5.21 42.31
CA GLN A 100 0.40 -5.02 41.33
C GLN A 100 1.51 -6.03 41.61
N LEU A 101 1.68 -6.99 40.71
CA LEU A 101 2.77 -7.96 40.72
C LEU A 101 3.80 -7.59 39.66
N THR A 102 4.95 -8.25 39.68
CA THR A 102 5.96 -8.12 38.63
C THR A 102 6.47 -9.50 38.28
N ILE A 103 6.43 -9.85 36.99
CA ILE A 103 7.18 -10.99 36.47
C ILE A 103 8.64 -10.53 36.34
N PRO A 104 9.59 -11.18 37.04
CA PRO A 104 11.00 -10.77 37.01
C PRO A 104 11.57 -10.89 35.59
N ALA A 105 12.67 -10.16 35.35
CA ALA A 105 13.48 -10.33 34.16
C ALA A 105 14.07 -11.75 34.12
N PHE A 106 14.12 -12.35 32.93
CA PHE A 106 14.80 -13.61 32.68
C PHE A 106 16.17 -13.35 32.09
N SER A 107 17.14 -14.23 32.36
CA SER A 107 18.50 -14.14 31.85
C SER A 107 18.88 -15.45 31.18
N ILE A 108 19.33 -15.39 29.93
CA ILE A 108 19.87 -16.54 29.19
C ILE A 108 21.18 -16.10 28.54
N ASP A 109 22.28 -16.81 28.83
CA ASP A 109 23.62 -16.55 28.28
C ASP A 109 24.05 -15.07 28.38
N GLY A 110 23.64 -14.37 29.44
CA GLY A 110 23.97 -12.97 29.70
C GLY A 110 23.02 -11.94 29.07
N VAL A 111 22.04 -12.37 28.27
CA VAL A 111 21.00 -11.50 27.69
C VAL A 111 19.76 -11.53 28.59
N ASN A 112 19.27 -10.34 28.93
CA ASN A 112 18.14 -10.17 29.85
C ASN A 112 16.87 -9.72 29.12
N SER A 113 15.72 -10.24 29.56
CA SER A 113 14.42 -9.67 29.21
C SER A 113 14.10 -8.45 30.09
N ALA A 114 13.15 -7.64 29.67
CA ALA A 114 12.54 -6.66 30.57
C ALA A 114 11.64 -7.37 31.61
N PRO A 115 11.55 -6.86 32.86
CA PRO A 115 10.53 -7.30 33.81
C PRO A 115 9.14 -6.83 33.34
N ILE A 116 8.09 -7.59 33.67
CA ILE A 116 6.72 -7.27 33.25
C ILE A 116 5.90 -6.82 34.46
N PRO A 117 5.45 -5.55 34.52
CA PRO A 117 4.47 -5.12 35.51
C PRO A 117 3.12 -5.77 35.19
N LEU A 118 2.49 -6.39 36.19
CA LEU A 118 1.27 -7.17 36.01
C LEU A 118 0.20 -6.68 36.97
N LYS A 119 -0.93 -6.21 36.44
CA LYS A 119 -2.08 -5.82 37.23
C LYS A 119 -3.00 -7.02 37.43
N VAL A 120 -3.16 -7.46 38.68
CA VAL A 120 -4.01 -8.59 39.07
C VAL A 120 -5.29 -8.08 39.72
N VAL A 121 -6.44 -8.44 39.13
CA VAL A 121 -7.78 -8.08 39.60
C VAL A 121 -8.48 -9.26 40.29
N ASP A 122 -9.53 -8.98 41.07
CA ASP A 122 -10.33 -10.01 41.73
C ASP A 122 -10.97 -10.97 40.70
N SER A 123 -11.00 -12.26 41.03
CA SER A 123 -11.67 -13.30 40.24
C SER A 123 -13.14 -12.94 40.01
N GLY A 124 -13.57 -12.92 38.74
CA GLY A 124 -14.93 -12.54 38.34
C GLY A 124 -15.13 -11.06 38.01
N SER A 125 -14.09 -10.22 38.14
CA SER A 125 -14.11 -8.86 37.60
C SER A 125 -14.18 -8.90 36.07
N GLN A 126 -15.07 -8.12 35.46
CA GLN A 126 -15.01 -7.91 34.01
C GLN A 126 -13.78 -7.03 33.70
N VAL A 127 -12.69 -7.66 33.29
CA VAL A 127 -11.55 -6.95 32.69
C VAL A 127 -12.09 -6.22 31.46
N THR A 128 -12.11 -4.89 31.53
CA THR A 128 -12.63 -4.06 30.45
C THR A 128 -11.81 -4.33 29.19
N GLN A 129 -12.48 -4.79 28.13
CA GLN A 129 -11.87 -5.16 26.84
C GLN A 129 -11.19 -3.99 26.12
N THR A 130 -11.22 -2.80 26.70
CA THR A 130 -10.62 -1.54 26.23
C THR A 130 -9.11 -1.65 25.94
N ASN A 131 -8.40 -2.61 26.56
CA ASN A 131 -6.97 -2.80 26.32
C ASN A 131 -6.64 -3.72 25.13
N ASN A 132 -7.62 -4.28 24.43
CA ASN A 132 -7.34 -5.11 23.25
C ASN A 132 -7.05 -4.29 21.99
N LEU A 133 -7.49 -3.04 21.96
CA LEU A 133 -7.38 -2.15 20.81
C LEU A 133 -7.34 -0.70 21.29
N PHE A 134 -6.27 0.02 20.94
CA PHE A 134 -6.16 1.45 21.20
C PHE A 134 -5.29 2.14 20.15
N ILE A 135 -5.33 3.47 20.13
CA ILE A 135 -4.51 4.29 19.24
C ILE A 135 -3.66 5.23 20.08
N ASP A 136 -2.36 5.27 19.78
CA ASP A 136 -1.46 6.34 20.21
C ASP A 136 -1.15 7.25 19.03
N ALA A 137 -0.90 8.53 19.29
CA ALA A 137 -0.48 9.46 18.27
C ALA A 137 0.50 10.51 18.79
N LYS A 138 1.43 10.91 17.94
CA LYS A 138 2.45 11.91 18.25
C LYS A 138 2.66 12.86 17.07
N VAL A 139 2.90 14.13 17.38
CA VAL A 139 3.35 15.15 16.42
C VAL A 139 4.88 15.28 16.47
N SER A 140 5.50 15.71 15.38
CA SER A 140 6.95 15.99 15.34
C SER A 140 7.35 17.18 16.20
N THR A 141 6.45 18.16 16.37
CA THR A 141 6.70 19.39 17.13
C THR A 141 5.40 19.95 17.71
N ASN A 142 5.51 20.66 18.83
CA ASN A 142 4.42 21.41 19.44
C ASN A 142 4.42 22.90 19.04
N GLU A 143 5.49 23.38 18.40
CA GLU A 143 5.65 24.74 17.85
C GLU A 143 6.10 24.61 16.39
N ALA A 144 5.39 25.26 15.47
CA ALA A 144 5.65 25.22 14.04
C ALA A 144 5.44 26.61 13.42
N TYR A 145 5.78 26.76 12.13
CA TYR A 145 5.49 27.96 11.36
C TYR A 145 4.42 27.71 10.29
N VAL A 146 3.75 28.76 9.82
CA VAL A 146 2.84 28.68 8.67
C VAL A 146 3.56 28.05 7.47
N GLY A 147 2.92 27.07 6.82
CA GLY A 147 3.48 26.32 5.69
C GLY A 147 4.53 25.27 6.07
N GLN A 148 4.86 25.08 7.36
CA GLN A 148 5.75 24.02 7.81
C GLN A 148 5.04 22.68 7.81
N LEU A 149 5.72 21.64 7.33
CA LEU A 149 5.22 20.28 7.37
C LEU A 149 5.41 19.68 8.78
N ILE A 150 4.32 19.40 9.45
CA ILE A 150 4.28 18.70 10.73
C ILE A 150 3.93 17.23 10.47
N THR A 151 4.72 16.29 10.98
CA THR A 151 4.36 14.87 10.87
C THR A 151 3.50 14.45 12.06
N TYR A 152 2.34 13.87 11.79
CA TYR A 152 1.45 13.26 12.76
C TYR A 152 1.49 11.74 12.58
N LYS A 153 2.15 11.04 13.51
CA LYS A 153 2.34 9.61 13.48
C LYS A 153 1.29 8.93 14.35
N VAL A 154 0.53 8.03 13.76
CA VAL A 154 -0.53 7.25 14.39
C VAL A 154 -0.08 5.81 14.51
N LYS A 155 -0.24 5.21 15.69
CA LYS A 155 -0.02 3.79 15.92
C LYS A 155 -1.31 3.15 16.44
N LEU A 156 -1.87 2.25 15.65
CA LEU A 156 -2.99 1.40 16.06
C LEU A 156 -2.42 0.11 16.68
N TYR A 157 -2.67 -0.10 17.96
CA TYR A 157 -2.26 -1.27 18.71
C TYR A 157 -3.40 -2.30 18.73
N LEU A 158 -3.14 -3.52 18.26
CA LEU A 158 -4.09 -4.62 18.16
C LEU A 158 -3.55 -5.86 18.89
N ALA A 159 -4.24 -6.30 19.95
CA ALA A 159 -3.96 -7.58 20.62
C ALA A 159 -5.00 -8.66 20.30
N VAL A 160 -5.81 -8.44 19.27
CA VAL A 160 -6.83 -9.33 18.73
C VAL A 160 -6.73 -9.37 17.21
N GLU A 161 -7.24 -10.44 16.60
CA GLU A 161 -7.21 -10.57 15.16
C GLU A 161 -8.23 -9.63 14.50
N LEU A 162 -7.74 -8.80 13.59
CA LEU A 162 -8.56 -7.86 12.83
C LEU A 162 -9.15 -8.56 11.61
N GLN A 163 -10.49 -8.59 11.48
CA GLN A 163 -11.14 -9.11 10.26
C GLN A 163 -11.24 -8.03 9.18
N ARG A 164 -11.68 -6.84 9.58
CA ARG A 164 -11.79 -5.66 8.71
C ARG A 164 -11.80 -4.41 9.56
N GLY A 165 -11.27 -3.32 9.03
CA GLY A 165 -11.32 -2.04 9.70
C GLY A 165 -10.73 -0.93 8.87
N VAL A 166 -11.01 0.30 9.28
CA VAL A 166 -10.50 1.51 8.63
C VAL A 166 -9.91 2.41 9.69
N LEU A 167 -8.68 2.86 9.44
CA LEU A 167 -8.04 3.93 10.18
C LEU A 167 -8.33 5.26 9.46
N ASN A 168 -9.12 6.12 10.09
CA ASN A 168 -9.50 7.43 9.60
C ASN A 168 -8.45 8.47 9.99
N ALA A 169 -8.18 9.41 9.08
CA ALA A 169 -7.27 10.53 9.31
C ALA A 169 -7.74 11.42 10.47
N PRO A 170 -6.82 12.13 11.16
CA PRO A 170 -7.21 13.15 12.13
C PRO A 170 -7.92 14.30 11.43
N VAL A 171 -8.72 15.06 12.20
CA VAL A 171 -9.45 16.23 11.69
C VAL A 171 -8.79 17.50 12.22
N ILE A 172 -8.47 18.40 11.31
CA ILE A 172 -7.81 19.67 11.59
C ILE A 172 -8.44 20.78 10.75
N GLU A 173 -8.68 21.93 11.33
CA GLU A 173 -9.21 23.11 10.63
C GLU A 173 -8.06 24.05 10.25
N GLY A 174 -8.10 24.64 9.05
CA GLY A 174 -7.08 25.59 8.60
C GLY A 174 -5.73 24.96 8.28
N ALA A 175 -5.69 23.68 7.96
CA ALA A 175 -4.49 22.97 7.55
C ALA A 175 -4.80 21.91 6.48
N GLN A 176 -3.85 21.69 5.58
CA GLN A 176 -3.89 20.58 4.64
C GLN A 176 -3.37 19.31 5.31
N ILE A 177 -4.00 18.18 4.99
CA ILE A 177 -3.58 16.85 5.47
C ILE A 177 -3.41 15.87 4.32
N LYS A 178 -2.29 15.14 4.34
CA LYS A 178 -2.02 14.06 3.39
C LYS A 178 -1.35 12.88 4.09
N GLN A 179 -1.69 11.65 3.68
CA GLN A 179 -0.94 10.49 4.12
C GLN A 179 0.46 10.51 3.48
N ILE A 180 1.46 10.09 4.26
CA ILE A 180 2.86 10.08 3.86
C ILE A 180 3.35 8.63 3.85
N GLY A 181 3.70 8.15 2.65
CA GLY A 181 4.17 6.79 2.46
C GLY A 181 3.10 5.72 2.72
N GLU A 182 3.55 4.48 2.82
CA GLU A 182 2.72 3.31 3.10
C GLU A 182 2.61 3.04 4.61
N ASP A 183 1.59 2.28 4.98
CA ASP A 183 1.44 1.80 6.35
C ASP A 183 2.56 0.82 6.70
N LYS A 184 3.08 0.93 7.93
CA LYS A 184 4.08 0.00 8.45
C LYS A 184 3.43 -0.93 9.45
N ASP A 185 3.55 -2.23 9.20
CA ASP A 185 3.12 -3.26 10.14
C ASP A 185 4.30 -3.72 10.99
N GLY A 186 4.04 -4.05 12.25
CA GLY A 186 5.06 -4.45 13.19
C GLY A 186 4.47 -5.02 14.47
N SER A 187 5.32 -5.20 15.47
CA SER A 187 4.91 -5.65 16.79
C SER A 187 5.67 -4.92 17.89
N GLU A 188 4.96 -4.54 18.94
CA GLU A 188 5.52 -3.89 20.13
C GLU A 188 4.94 -4.53 21.39
N ILE A 189 5.72 -4.50 22.48
CA ILE A 189 5.27 -4.93 23.80
C ILE A 189 4.93 -3.68 24.61
N VAL A 190 3.67 -3.56 25.02
CA VAL A 190 3.15 -2.46 25.86
C VAL A 190 2.58 -3.06 27.13
N ASP A 191 3.03 -2.58 28.28
CA ASP A 191 2.68 -3.14 29.60
C ASP A 191 2.82 -4.67 29.66
N GLY A 192 3.90 -5.18 29.05
CA GLY A 192 4.20 -6.61 28.98
C GLY A 192 3.29 -7.42 28.07
N ARG A 193 2.31 -6.84 27.38
CA ARG A 193 1.49 -7.54 26.40
C ARG A 193 1.96 -7.20 25.00
N ARG A 194 2.06 -8.21 24.13
CA ARG A 194 2.45 -8.03 22.72
C ARG A 194 1.25 -7.58 21.89
N TYR A 195 1.43 -6.52 21.11
CA TYR A 195 0.48 -5.98 20.16
C TYR A 195 1.05 -6.07 18.75
N ARG A 196 0.19 -6.32 17.76
CA ARG A 196 0.44 -5.93 16.38
C ARG A 196 0.25 -4.42 16.28
N VAL A 197 1.17 -3.74 15.61
CA VAL A 197 1.15 -2.28 15.49
C VAL A 197 1.06 -1.93 14.01
N ILE A 198 0.00 -1.21 13.65
CA ILE A 198 -0.11 -0.60 12.33
C ILE A 198 0.21 0.89 12.51
N GLU A 199 1.36 1.30 11.98
CA GLU A 199 1.84 2.69 12.00
C GLU A 199 1.49 3.38 10.68
N ARG A 200 0.82 4.53 10.78
CA ARG A 200 0.50 5.42 9.65
C ARG A 200 0.99 6.83 9.94
N THR A 201 1.62 7.45 8.96
CA THR A 201 2.13 8.82 9.09
C THR A 201 1.33 9.77 8.20
N TYR A 202 0.90 10.89 8.76
CA TYR A 202 0.27 12.00 8.06
C TYR A 202 1.19 13.22 8.06
N GLY A 203 1.19 13.98 6.97
CA GLY A 203 1.76 15.30 6.88
C GLY A 203 0.65 16.33 7.03
N ILE A 204 0.84 17.27 7.96
CA ILE A 204 -0.08 18.36 8.26
C ILE A 204 0.63 19.67 7.94
N ILE A 205 0.02 20.52 7.12
CA ILE A 205 0.58 21.82 6.71
C ILE A 205 -0.41 22.91 7.12
N PRO A 206 -0.11 23.70 8.16
CA PRO A 206 -0.97 24.79 8.60
C PRO A 206 -0.95 25.96 7.61
N ASP A 207 -2.14 26.44 7.24
CA ASP A 207 -2.31 27.55 6.30
C ASP A 207 -2.33 28.91 7.02
N LEU A 208 -2.66 28.94 8.31
CA LEU A 208 -2.83 30.14 9.12
C LEU A 208 -2.08 30.07 10.45
N PRO A 209 -1.60 31.21 10.98
CA PRO A 209 -0.98 31.26 12.30
C PRO A 209 -2.03 31.14 13.41
N GLY A 210 -1.60 30.66 14.58
CA GLY A 210 -2.43 30.49 15.76
C GLY A 210 -2.34 29.09 16.36
N GLN A 211 -3.19 28.84 17.35
CA GLN A 211 -3.27 27.53 18.00
C GLN A 211 -4.11 26.58 17.15
N VAL A 212 -3.50 25.50 16.67
CA VAL A 212 -4.15 24.51 15.83
C VAL A 212 -4.44 23.25 16.65
N ASN A 213 -5.70 22.84 16.69
CA ASN A 213 -6.16 21.64 17.39
C ASN A 213 -6.33 20.48 16.41
N ILE A 214 -5.56 19.42 16.63
CA ILE A 214 -5.61 18.18 15.86
C ILE A 214 -6.54 17.23 16.61
N LYS A 215 -7.77 17.05 16.12
CA LYS A 215 -8.66 15.99 16.61
C LYS A 215 -8.09 14.65 16.17
N GLY A 216 -7.81 13.78 17.13
CA GLY A 216 -7.04 12.56 16.89
C GLY A 216 -7.66 11.63 15.83
N ALA A 217 -6.79 10.85 15.18
CA ALA A 217 -7.22 9.79 14.27
C ALA A 217 -8.13 8.78 14.97
N THR A 218 -9.04 8.17 14.22
CA THR A 218 -9.99 7.19 14.75
C THR A 218 -9.93 5.88 13.98
N PHE A 219 -10.23 4.78 14.64
CA PHE A 219 -10.34 3.47 14.04
C PHE A 219 -11.74 2.91 14.30
N SER A 220 -12.31 2.28 13.28
CA SER A 220 -13.54 1.50 13.38
C SER A 220 -13.37 0.20 12.59
N GLY A 221 -13.71 -0.93 13.21
CA GLY A 221 -13.60 -2.23 12.54
C GLY A 221 -14.18 -3.37 13.35
N ASP A 222 -14.17 -4.56 12.75
CA ASP A 222 -14.61 -5.81 13.37
C ASP A 222 -13.39 -6.65 13.72
N VAL A 223 -13.33 -7.08 14.98
CA VAL A 223 -12.26 -7.95 15.51
C VAL A 223 -12.83 -9.29 15.92
N LEU A 224 -11.98 -10.31 15.82
CA LEU A 224 -12.31 -11.64 16.27
C LEU A 224 -11.98 -11.77 17.77
N VAL A 225 -13.00 -12.06 18.57
CA VAL A 225 -12.84 -12.29 20.01
C VAL A 225 -13.31 -13.70 20.37
N GLU A 226 -12.61 -14.30 21.33
CA GLU A 226 -13.00 -15.61 21.84
C GLU A 226 -14.27 -15.49 22.69
N SER A 227 -15.28 -16.33 22.40
CA SER A 227 -16.56 -16.28 23.12
C SER A 227 -16.43 -16.96 24.48
N GLN A 228 -16.74 -16.24 25.57
CA GLN A 228 -16.69 -16.78 26.95
C GLN A 228 -17.84 -17.75 27.31
N ARG A 229 -18.56 -18.34 26.35
CA ARG A 229 -19.69 -19.24 26.68
C ARG A 229 -19.15 -20.53 27.29
N ARG A 230 -19.19 -20.61 28.64
CA ARG A 230 -19.01 -21.84 29.42
C ARG A 230 -20.01 -22.90 28.95
N GLY A 231 -19.51 -24.00 28.38
CA GLY A 231 -20.26 -25.27 28.37
C GLY A 231 -20.38 -26.07 27.06
N GLY A 232 -19.68 -25.74 25.96
CA GLY A 232 -19.77 -26.53 24.72
C GLY A 232 -18.39 -26.85 24.11
N MET A 233 -18.23 -28.07 23.60
CA MET A 233 -17.03 -28.58 22.89
C MET A 233 -16.66 -27.80 21.60
N PHE A 234 -17.36 -26.71 21.30
CA PHE A 234 -17.21 -25.87 20.10
C PHE A 234 -17.24 -24.39 20.48
N GLY A 235 -16.11 -23.85 20.90
CA GLY A 235 -15.94 -22.39 21.02
C GLY A 235 -15.92 -21.78 19.62
N PHE A 236 -16.93 -21.00 19.28
CA PHE A 236 -16.91 -20.20 18.05
C PHE A 236 -16.30 -18.84 18.37
N ASN A 237 -15.34 -18.43 17.55
CA ASN A 237 -14.86 -17.06 17.57
C ASN A 237 -15.98 -16.12 17.08
N GLU A 238 -16.25 -15.04 17.80
CA GLU A 238 -17.28 -14.07 17.47
C GLU A 238 -16.65 -12.81 16.89
N SER A 239 -17.23 -12.28 15.82
CA SER A 239 -16.86 -10.98 15.27
C SER A 239 -17.56 -9.88 16.08
N ARG A 240 -16.80 -8.95 16.65
CA ARG A 240 -17.35 -7.81 17.41
C ARG A 240 -16.85 -6.48 16.86
N PRO A 241 -17.73 -5.48 16.70
CA PRO A 241 -17.32 -4.14 16.31
C PRO A 241 -16.56 -3.48 17.46
N MET A 242 -15.42 -2.86 17.13
CA MET A 242 -14.56 -2.11 18.04
C MET A 242 -14.21 -0.76 17.44
N GLN A 243 -14.03 0.23 18.31
CA GLN A 243 -13.58 1.57 17.94
C GLN A 243 -12.49 2.04 18.89
N ALA A 244 -11.59 2.88 18.38
CA ALA A 244 -10.65 3.62 19.19
C ALA A 244 -10.37 4.98 18.58
N GLY A 245 -9.92 5.91 19.42
CA GLY A 245 -9.51 7.24 18.99
C GLY A 245 -8.20 7.62 19.68
N ALA A 246 -7.33 8.29 18.93
CA ALA A 246 -6.17 8.95 19.48
C ALA A 246 -6.60 10.18 20.30
N PRO A 247 -5.82 10.61 21.31
CA PRO A 247 -6.05 11.87 21.99
C PRO A 247 -5.93 13.05 21.01
N SER A 248 -6.64 14.14 21.29
CA SER A 248 -6.43 15.41 20.61
C SER A 248 -5.06 15.99 20.99
N LEU A 249 -4.35 16.52 20.00
CA LEU A 249 -3.08 17.20 20.18
C LEU A 249 -3.21 18.67 19.78
N THR A 250 -2.34 19.51 20.30
CA THR A 250 -2.36 20.95 19.99
C THR A 250 -0.97 21.41 19.59
N VAL A 251 -0.91 22.18 18.51
CA VAL A 251 0.33 22.75 17.96
C VAL A 251 0.17 24.25 17.86
N GLN A 252 1.15 24.99 18.34
CA GLN A 252 1.22 26.44 18.17
C GLN A 252 1.88 26.77 16.82
N VAL A 253 1.21 27.54 15.97
CA VAL A 253 1.70 27.92 14.64
C VAL A 253 2.03 29.41 14.61
N GLU A 254 3.30 29.71 14.39
CA GLU A 254 3.84 31.06 14.29
C GLU A 254 3.76 31.57 12.84
N PRO A 255 3.54 32.89 12.62
CA PRO A 255 3.61 33.48 11.29
C PRO A 255 5.05 33.47 10.75
N ALA A 256 5.20 33.69 9.44
CA ALA A 256 6.50 33.98 8.86
C ALA A 256 7.14 35.19 9.58
N PRO A 257 8.37 35.08 10.10
CA PRO A 257 9.04 36.19 10.77
C PRO A 257 9.17 37.40 9.87
N ALA A 258 8.87 38.60 10.39
CA ALA A 258 8.97 39.85 9.62
C ALA A 258 10.40 40.16 9.14
N SER A 259 11.42 39.53 9.74
CA SER A 259 12.82 39.65 9.33
C SER A 259 13.18 38.81 8.10
N PHE A 260 12.30 37.89 7.67
CA PHE A 260 12.58 37.00 6.55
C PHE A 260 12.56 37.76 5.21
N GLN A 261 13.52 37.47 4.35
CA GLN A 261 13.66 38.10 3.03
C GLN A 261 13.61 37.04 1.93
N GLY A 262 12.79 37.28 0.90
CA GLY A 262 12.60 36.39 -0.23
C GLY A 262 11.24 35.67 -0.19
N GLN A 263 11.10 34.64 -1.02
CA GLN A 263 9.90 33.81 -1.03
C GLN A 263 9.88 32.90 0.20
N TRP A 264 8.79 32.92 0.97
CA TRP A 264 8.67 32.15 2.19
C TRP A 264 8.82 30.65 1.93
N LEU A 265 9.79 30.04 2.59
CA LEU A 265 10.04 28.61 2.61
C LEU A 265 10.52 28.25 4.02
N VAL A 266 9.87 27.28 4.64
CA VAL A 266 10.30 26.69 5.91
C VAL A 266 10.59 25.21 5.69
N ALA A 267 11.75 24.78 6.15
CA ALA A 267 12.26 23.42 5.97
C ALA A 267 13.31 23.13 7.04
N ASP A 268 13.63 21.86 7.28
CA ASP A 268 14.70 21.49 8.23
C ASP A 268 16.10 21.64 7.61
N LEU A 269 16.18 21.39 6.30
CA LEU A 269 17.39 21.48 5.49
C LEU A 269 17.01 21.75 4.05
N VAL A 270 17.72 22.66 3.38
CA VAL A 270 17.57 22.92 1.95
C VAL A 270 18.91 22.78 1.25
N VAL A 271 18.93 22.07 0.12
CA VAL A 271 20.12 21.83 -0.69
C VAL A 271 19.81 22.11 -2.16
N LEU A 272 20.69 22.88 -2.80
CA LEU A 272 20.72 22.99 -4.26
C LEU A 272 21.75 22.02 -4.83
N LYS A 273 21.35 21.32 -5.89
CA LYS A 273 22.21 20.47 -6.69
C LYS A 273 22.15 20.91 -8.14
N GLU A 274 23.25 20.70 -8.83
CA GLU A 274 23.37 20.94 -10.26
C GLU A 274 23.82 19.64 -10.92
N ASN A 275 23.15 19.31 -12.03
CA ASN A 275 23.70 18.40 -13.02
C ASN A 275 24.03 19.23 -14.26
N PHE A 276 25.31 19.24 -14.62
CA PHE A 276 25.88 20.02 -15.70
C PHE A 276 26.92 19.16 -16.42
N PRO A 277 27.11 19.28 -17.74
CA PRO A 277 28.12 18.50 -18.46
C PRO A 277 29.53 18.87 -17.95
N GLU A 278 30.10 18.06 -17.06
CA GLU A 278 31.37 18.37 -16.40
C GLU A 278 32.60 18.10 -17.27
N GLU A 279 32.45 17.28 -18.32
CA GLU A 279 33.54 16.85 -19.20
C GLU A 279 34.05 17.97 -20.13
N SER A 280 33.28 19.03 -20.34
CA SER A 280 33.60 20.13 -21.25
C SER A 280 33.56 21.48 -20.54
N LYS A 281 34.73 22.02 -20.18
CA LYS A 281 34.86 23.45 -19.79
C LYS A 281 34.69 24.40 -20.98
N GLU A 282 34.75 23.84 -22.19
CA GLU A 282 34.66 24.53 -23.46
C GLU A 282 33.45 24.03 -24.24
N PHE A 283 32.58 24.96 -24.62
CA PHE A 283 31.37 24.71 -25.40
C PHE A 283 31.49 25.36 -26.78
N THR A 284 30.69 24.88 -27.73
CA THR A 284 30.69 25.42 -29.09
C THR A 284 29.52 26.38 -29.26
N LEU A 285 29.78 27.51 -29.93
CA LEU A 285 28.74 28.46 -30.35
C LEU A 285 27.56 27.73 -31.03
N GLY A 286 26.33 28.06 -30.64
CA GLY A 286 25.11 27.48 -31.21
C GLY A 286 24.72 26.09 -30.69
N ASN A 287 25.63 25.36 -30.03
CA ASN A 287 25.29 24.06 -29.45
C ASN A 287 24.63 24.25 -28.07
N PRO A 288 23.48 23.60 -27.81
CA PRO A 288 22.79 23.70 -26.53
C PRO A 288 23.58 23.01 -25.41
N ILE A 289 23.62 23.66 -24.25
CA ILE A 289 24.16 23.14 -23.00
C ILE A 289 22.98 22.79 -22.09
N THR A 290 22.80 21.51 -21.77
CA THR A 290 21.74 21.06 -20.87
C THR A 290 22.17 21.27 -19.43
N ARG A 291 21.42 22.07 -18.66
CA ARG A 291 21.63 22.28 -17.22
C ARG A 291 20.38 21.88 -16.47
N THR A 292 20.54 21.03 -15.45
CA THR A 292 19.45 20.70 -14.53
C THR A 292 19.79 21.19 -13.14
N ILE A 293 18.92 22.02 -12.56
CA ILE A 293 19.03 22.47 -11.18
C ILE A 293 17.96 21.75 -10.37
N THR A 294 18.36 21.17 -9.24
CA THR A 294 17.48 20.46 -8.32
C THR A 294 17.55 21.08 -6.94
N LEU A 295 16.42 21.57 -6.45
CA LEU A 295 16.22 22.06 -5.09
C LEU A 295 15.58 20.95 -4.26
N LEU A 296 16.24 20.56 -3.18
CA LEU A 296 15.77 19.58 -2.21
C LEU A 296 15.48 20.27 -0.89
N ALA A 297 14.32 20.02 -0.29
CA ALA A 297 13.99 20.49 1.05
C ALA A 297 13.47 19.35 1.92
N SER A 298 14.00 19.23 3.13
CA SER A 298 13.52 18.29 4.14
C SER A 298 12.36 18.88 4.94
N ASN A 299 11.33 18.06 5.18
CA ASN A 299 10.10 18.41 5.89
C ASN A 299 9.45 19.71 5.38
N ALA A 300 9.36 19.82 4.05
CA ALA A 300 8.63 20.86 3.34
C ALA A 300 7.58 20.23 2.43
N ASP A 301 6.65 21.03 1.92
CA ASP A 301 5.73 20.60 0.87
C ASP A 301 6.33 20.84 -0.52
N GLU A 302 6.01 20.00 -1.49
CA GLU A 302 6.51 20.17 -2.87
C GLU A 302 5.99 21.44 -3.55
N ASN A 303 4.81 21.94 -3.13
CA ASN A 303 4.23 23.17 -3.66
C ASN A 303 4.72 24.41 -2.91
N SER A 304 5.35 24.27 -1.74
CA SER A 304 5.96 25.40 -1.04
C SER A 304 7.37 25.74 -1.56
N LEU A 305 7.99 24.81 -2.31
CA LEU A 305 9.29 25.06 -2.93
C LEU A 305 9.21 26.21 -3.97
N PRO A 306 10.05 27.25 -3.87
CA PRO A 306 10.07 28.35 -4.82
C PRO A 306 10.54 27.88 -6.20
N ASP A 307 10.08 28.56 -7.25
CA ASP A 307 10.66 28.38 -8.58
C ASP A 307 12.08 28.95 -8.61
N VAL A 308 13.01 28.18 -9.17
CA VAL A 308 14.42 28.58 -9.24
C VAL A 308 14.68 29.33 -10.54
N MET A 309 14.74 30.66 -10.44
CA MET A 309 15.04 31.55 -11.57
C MET A 309 16.55 31.59 -11.86
N GLN A 310 16.91 31.78 -13.13
CA GLN A 310 18.29 31.87 -13.60
C GLN A 310 18.46 33.15 -14.42
N ASP A 311 19.20 34.12 -13.88
CA ASP A 311 19.44 35.40 -14.55
C ASP A 311 20.67 35.32 -15.45
N LEU A 312 20.53 34.66 -16.61
CA LEU A 312 21.65 34.51 -17.54
C LEU A 312 21.93 35.81 -18.33
N PRO A 313 23.19 36.05 -18.74
CA PRO A 313 23.53 37.09 -19.70
C PRO A 313 22.74 36.93 -21.02
N ASN A 314 22.48 38.05 -21.72
CA ASN A 314 21.70 38.07 -22.96
C ASN A 314 22.28 37.17 -24.06
N GLU A 315 23.59 36.91 -24.03
CA GLU A 315 24.30 36.07 -24.99
C GLU A 315 23.99 34.58 -24.80
N LEU A 316 23.39 34.18 -23.67
CA LEU A 316 23.01 32.82 -23.32
C LEU A 316 21.48 32.67 -23.32
N LYS A 317 20.92 32.23 -24.44
CA LYS A 317 19.46 32.03 -24.55
C LYS A 317 19.05 30.78 -23.79
N GLN A 318 18.15 30.92 -22.82
CA GLN A 318 17.65 29.82 -22.02
C GLN A 318 16.27 29.36 -22.49
N TYR A 319 16.11 28.04 -22.60
CA TYR A 319 14.85 27.38 -22.89
C TYR A 319 14.56 26.37 -21.78
N PRO A 320 13.80 26.76 -20.74
CA PRO A 320 13.43 25.87 -19.66
C PRO A 320 12.33 24.89 -20.09
N GLU A 321 12.44 23.64 -19.62
CA GLU A 321 11.36 22.66 -19.67
C GLU A 321 10.34 22.90 -18.55
N LYS A 322 9.25 22.12 -18.52
CA LYS A 322 8.29 22.18 -17.41
C LYS A 322 8.96 21.68 -16.12
N PRO A 323 8.88 22.42 -15.00
CA PRO A 323 9.44 21.97 -13.74
C PRO A 323 8.79 20.68 -13.25
N GLN A 324 9.61 19.83 -12.64
CA GLN A 324 9.18 18.58 -12.02
C GLN A 324 9.19 18.76 -10.49
N ARG A 325 8.07 18.44 -9.84
CA ARG A 325 7.90 18.52 -8.39
C ARG A 325 7.50 17.14 -7.86
N GLN A 326 8.19 16.68 -6.82
CA GLN A 326 7.95 15.36 -6.24
C GLN A 326 8.18 15.39 -4.72
N THR A 327 7.42 14.57 -4.00
CA THR A 327 7.61 14.30 -2.58
C THR A 327 7.90 12.82 -2.40
N PHE A 328 8.97 12.49 -1.67
CA PHE A 328 9.30 11.12 -1.32
C PHE A 328 9.67 10.99 0.16
N VAL A 329 9.54 9.78 0.69
CA VAL A 329 9.92 9.46 2.07
C VAL A 329 11.25 8.74 2.03
N ARG A 330 12.26 9.28 2.74
CA ARG A 330 13.58 8.68 2.86
C ARG A 330 14.02 8.71 4.32
N ASP A 331 14.42 7.55 4.86
CA ASP A 331 14.88 7.43 6.26
C ASP A 331 13.90 8.02 7.29
N ALA A 332 12.59 7.82 7.04
CA ALA A 332 11.47 8.37 7.82
C ALA A 332 11.36 9.91 7.82
N GLN A 333 12.09 10.61 6.94
CA GLN A 333 11.94 12.03 6.67
C GLN A 333 11.24 12.25 5.32
N ILE A 334 10.49 13.35 5.23
CA ILE A 334 9.84 13.76 4.00
C ILE A 334 10.82 14.67 3.26
N VAL A 335 11.09 14.35 2.00
CA VAL A 335 11.93 15.18 1.14
C VAL A 335 11.12 15.61 -0.06
N SER A 336 11.00 16.91 -0.22
CA SER A 336 10.40 17.52 -1.40
C SER A 336 11.49 17.97 -2.36
N GLN A 337 11.24 17.75 -3.64
CA GLN A 337 12.15 18.02 -4.72
C GLN A 337 11.47 18.90 -5.76
N TYR A 338 12.17 19.96 -6.17
CA TYR A 338 11.87 20.75 -7.35
C TYR A 338 13.05 20.61 -8.32
N SER A 339 12.78 20.28 -9.57
CA SER A 339 13.82 20.14 -10.59
C SER A 339 13.42 20.89 -11.85
N ILE A 340 14.34 21.70 -12.36
CA ILE A 340 14.18 22.44 -13.62
C ILE A 340 15.35 22.12 -14.55
N THR A 341 15.03 21.58 -15.72
CA THR A 341 15.99 21.35 -16.80
C THR A 341 15.88 22.49 -17.80
N SER A 342 17.00 22.99 -18.28
CA SER A 342 17.05 24.08 -19.27
C SER A 342 18.13 23.81 -20.31
N ALA A 343 17.81 24.07 -21.58
CA ALA A 343 18.79 24.15 -22.64
C ALA A 343 19.29 25.60 -22.74
N ILE A 344 20.59 25.81 -22.55
CA ILE A 344 21.25 27.10 -22.66
C ILE A 344 21.98 27.13 -24.00
N VAL A 345 21.59 28.03 -24.91
CA VAL A 345 22.17 28.15 -26.26
C VAL A 345 23.05 29.41 -26.30
N PRO A 346 24.38 29.26 -26.38
CA PRO A 346 25.28 30.40 -26.56
C PRO A 346 25.12 31.01 -27.95
N THR A 347 25.04 32.34 -28.01
CA THR A 347 24.89 33.11 -29.26
C THR A 347 26.13 33.91 -29.64
N GLN A 348 27.12 33.97 -28.75
CA GLN A 348 28.43 34.57 -29.01
C GLN A 348 29.54 33.70 -28.42
N ALA A 349 30.72 33.77 -29.03
CA ALA A 349 31.93 33.17 -28.48
C ALA A 349 32.51 34.10 -27.42
N GLY A 350 33.06 33.54 -26.34
CA GLY A 350 33.59 34.30 -25.22
C GLY A 350 33.56 33.52 -23.92
N THR A 351 33.90 34.19 -22.83
CA THR A 351 33.79 33.66 -21.48
C THR A 351 32.54 34.23 -20.83
N PHE A 352 31.66 33.35 -20.35
CA PHE A 352 30.41 33.74 -19.71
C PHE A 352 30.33 33.16 -18.29
N ILE A 353 29.59 33.85 -17.43
CA ILE A 353 29.34 33.43 -16.06
C ILE A 353 27.87 33.03 -15.96
N LEU A 354 27.63 31.78 -15.58
CA LEU A 354 26.35 31.36 -15.03
C LEU A 354 26.33 31.85 -13.58
N PRO A 355 25.43 32.78 -13.22
CA PRO A 355 25.43 33.39 -11.90
C PRO A 355 25.15 32.36 -10.80
N GLU A 356 25.54 32.74 -9.60
CA GLU A 356 25.15 32.05 -8.38
C GLU A 356 23.63 32.03 -8.24
N VAL A 357 23.08 30.91 -7.77
CA VAL A 357 21.66 30.78 -7.49
C VAL A 357 21.47 30.62 -5.99
N ASN A 358 20.63 31.47 -5.41
CA ASN A 358 20.38 31.52 -3.98
C ASN A 358 18.90 31.28 -3.68
N VAL A 359 18.64 30.38 -2.73
CA VAL A 359 17.29 30.12 -2.20
C VAL A 359 17.31 30.36 -0.69
N PRO A 360 16.77 31.49 -0.19
CA PRO A 360 16.61 31.70 1.23
C PRO A 360 15.51 30.79 1.79
N TRP A 361 15.70 30.31 3.02
CA TRP A 361 14.74 29.47 3.72
C TRP A 361 14.84 29.68 5.22
N TRP A 362 13.75 29.46 5.94
CA TRP A 362 13.70 29.55 7.39
C TRP A 362 13.95 28.19 8.02
N ASN A 363 14.97 28.11 8.87
CA ASN A 363 15.26 26.92 9.65
C ASN A 363 14.49 26.98 10.98
N PRO A 364 13.48 26.12 11.21
CA PRO A 364 12.64 26.17 12.41
C PRO A 364 13.40 25.71 13.66
N HIS A 365 14.46 24.91 13.52
CA HIS A 365 15.29 24.45 14.65
C HIS A 365 16.26 25.54 15.12
N LEU A 366 16.84 26.29 14.18
CA LEU A 366 17.77 27.38 14.47
C LEU A 366 17.06 28.73 14.63
N LYS A 367 15.77 28.79 14.32
CA LYS A 367 14.91 29.98 14.32
C LYS A 367 15.59 31.17 13.61
N ARG A 368 16.16 30.91 12.43
CA ARG A 368 16.82 31.93 11.60
C ARG A 368 16.69 31.61 10.12
N GLN A 369 16.87 32.64 9.29
CA GLN A 369 17.00 32.48 7.85
C GLN A 369 18.37 31.90 7.51
N GLU A 370 18.39 30.88 6.68
CA GLU A 370 19.56 30.31 6.02
C GLU A 370 19.41 30.42 4.51
N THR A 371 20.45 30.09 3.75
CA THR A 371 20.43 30.19 2.29
C THR A 371 21.12 28.98 1.69
N ALA A 372 20.41 28.28 0.80
CA ALA A 372 21.00 27.27 -0.05
C ALA A 372 21.58 27.97 -1.28
N THR A 373 22.87 27.74 -1.53
CA THR A 373 23.63 28.41 -2.59
C THR A 373 24.16 27.39 -3.58
N LEU A 374 23.90 27.62 -4.86
CA LEU A 374 24.60 26.97 -5.96
C LEU A 374 25.63 27.97 -6.51
N PRO A 375 26.93 27.67 -6.44
CA PRO A 375 27.98 28.63 -6.79
C PRO A 375 27.93 29.02 -8.27
N ALA A 376 28.38 30.25 -8.55
CA ALA A 376 28.55 30.71 -9.92
C ALA A 376 29.54 29.82 -10.69
N ARG A 377 29.26 29.60 -11.98
CA ARG A 377 30.07 28.76 -12.87
C ARG A 377 30.52 29.54 -14.08
N THR A 378 31.82 29.52 -14.36
CA THR A 378 32.38 30.11 -15.59
C THR A 378 32.39 29.05 -16.71
N ILE A 379 31.91 29.44 -17.89
CA ILE A 379 31.94 28.63 -19.11
C ILE A 379 32.70 29.38 -20.21
N VAL A 380 33.41 28.64 -21.06
CA VAL A 380 34.09 29.20 -22.24
C VAL A 380 33.36 28.69 -23.48
N VAL A 381 32.90 29.61 -24.33
CA VAL A 381 32.26 29.29 -25.61
C VAL A 381 33.24 29.62 -26.73
N LYS A 382 33.69 28.61 -27.45
CA LYS A 382 34.52 28.78 -28.64
C LYS A 382 33.65 29.07 -29.85
N GLY A 383 34.17 29.90 -30.75
CA GLY A 383 33.56 30.09 -32.06
C GLY A 383 33.46 28.73 -32.74
N GLY A 384 32.25 28.35 -33.16
CA GLY A 384 32.10 27.28 -34.11
C GLY A 384 32.71 27.75 -35.42
N ALA A 385 33.52 26.92 -36.08
CA ALA A 385 33.64 27.05 -37.53
C ALA A 385 32.20 27.01 -38.04
N VAL A 386 31.70 28.12 -38.60
CA VAL A 386 30.47 28.08 -39.39
C VAL A 386 30.77 27.02 -40.44
N PRO A 387 30.14 25.84 -40.43
CA PRO A 387 30.13 25.06 -41.64
C PRO A 387 29.37 25.98 -42.59
N ASP A 388 30.07 26.50 -43.59
CA ASP A 388 29.46 27.12 -44.75
C ASP A 388 28.77 25.98 -45.51
N ALA A 389 27.71 25.51 -44.89
CA ALA A 389 26.78 24.55 -45.36
C ALA A 389 25.46 25.15 -44.92
N THR A 390 24.93 26.01 -45.79
CA THR A 390 23.50 26.07 -46.01
C THR A 390 23.01 24.66 -46.34
N VAL A 391 22.96 23.80 -45.33
CA VAL A 391 22.01 22.70 -45.31
C VAL A 391 20.70 23.37 -44.96
N GLN A 392 20.06 23.93 -45.98
CA GLN A 392 18.61 23.88 -45.95
C GLN A 392 18.25 22.43 -45.64
N PRO A 393 17.36 22.14 -44.69
CA PRO A 393 16.74 20.83 -44.67
C PRO A 393 15.90 20.73 -45.95
N THR A 394 16.53 20.38 -47.06
CA THR A 394 15.85 19.69 -48.13
C THR A 394 15.53 18.34 -47.53
N TRP A 395 14.30 18.22 -47.04
CA TRP A 395 13.64 16.93 -46.98
C TRP A 395 13.59 16.42 -48.43
N GLN A 396 14.68 15.84 -48.92
CA GLN A 396 14.58 14.81 -49.93
C GLN A 396 13.99 13.61 -49.20
N VAL A 397 12.66 13.65 -49.07
CA VAL A 397 11.91 12.42 -49.10
C VAL A 397 12.28 11.84 -50.46
N ASP A 398 13.02 10.73 -50.48
CA ASP A 398 12.99 9.84 -51.62
C ASP A 398 11.53 9.39 -51.74
N SER A 399 10.76 10.20 -52.46
CA SER A 399 9.44 9.89 -52.91
C SER A 399 9.56 8.98 -54.14
N ASP A 400 10.28 7.87 -53.99
CA ASP A 400 9.80 6.60 -54.53
C ASP A 400 8.60 6.17 -53.65
N THR A 401 7.60 7.06 -53.59
CA THR A 401 6.24 6.69 -53.27
C THR A 401 5.80 5.87 -54.47
N GLU A 402 6.09 4.58 -54.43
CA GLU A 402 5.32 3.64 -55.19
C GLU A 402 3.85 3.98 -54.92
N ASN A 403 3.18 4.39 -55.99
CA ASN A 403 1.92 5.11 -55.99
C ASN A 403 0.75 4.16 -55.67
N TYR A 404 0.93 3.23 -54.74
CA TYR A 404 -0.04 2.20 -54.35
C TYR A 404 -1.02 2.71 -53.29
N TRP A 405 -0.66 3.70 -52.47
CA TRP A 405 -1.54 4.25 -51.44
C TRP A 405 -2.90 4.74 -51.99
N PRO A 406 -2.98 5.44 -53.14
CA PRO A 406 -4.27 5.80 -53.74
C PRO A 406 -5.10 4.59 -54.17
N TRP A 407 -4.47 3.53 -54.68
CA TRP A 407 -5.15 2.30 -55.08
C TRP A 407 -5.59 1.46 -53.89
N VAL A 408 -4.79 1.41 -52.83
CA VAL A 408 -5.13 0.75 -51.56
C VAL A 408 -6.27 1.49 -50.87
N SER A 409 -6.23 2.81 -50.83
CA SER A 409 -7.32 3.61 -50.27
C SER A 409 -8.58 3.55 -51.14
N ALA A 410 -8.46 3.48 -52.47
CA ALA A 410 -9.59 3.22 -53.37
C ALA A 410 -10.19 1.82 -53.18
N LEU A 411 -9.35 0.79 -52.97
CA LEU A 411 -9.79 -0.57 -52.65
C LEU A 411 -10.54 -0.61 -51.33
N PHE A 412 -10.01 0.03 -50.28
CA PHE A 412 -10.68 0.13 -48.99
C PHE A 412 -11.99 0.91 -49.08
N ALA A 413 -12.02 2.02 -49.82
CA ALA A 413 -13.24 2.79 -50.05
C ALA A 413 -14.29 1.96 -50.81
N MET A 414 -13.88 1.18 -51.82
CA MET A 414 -14.77 0.27 -52.55
C MET A 414 -15.29 -0.85 -51.64
N LEU A 415 -14.44 -1.48 -50.84
CA LEU A 415 -14.84 -2.49 -49.86
C LEU A 415 -15.82 -1.92 -48.83
N TRP A 416 -15.60 -0.69 -48.39
CA TRP A 416 -16.50 0.02 -47.47
C TRP A 416 -17.85 0.33 -48.12
N LEU A 417 -17.86 0.72 -49.39
CA LEU A 417 -19.08 0.93 -50.18
C LEU A 417 -19.83 -0.39 -50.42
N VAL A 418 -19.11 -1.48 -50.68
CA VAL A 418 -19.70 -2.83 -50.84
C VAL A 418 -20.29 -3.30 -49.52
N THR A 419 -19.62 -3.11 -48.39
CA THR A 419 -20.18 -3.43 -47.06
C THR A 419 -21.37 -2.55 -46.74
N PHE A 420 -21.34 -1.25 -47.07
CA PHE A 420 -22.47 -0.35 -46.88
C PHE A 420 -23.68 -0.74 -47.75
N VAL A 421 -23.46 -1.11 -49.01
CA VAL A 421 -24.53 -1.61 -49.90
C VAL A 421 -25.01 -2.99 -49.45
N ALA A 422 -24.13 -3.88 -49.00
CA ALA A 422 -24.51 -5.18 -48.44
C ALA A 422 -25.32 -5.03 -47.15
N TRP A 423 -24.94 -4.11 -46.27
CA TRP A 423 -25.67 -3.77 -45.06
C TRP A 423 -27.03 -3.14 -45.38
N ARG A 424 -27.08 -2.21 -46.34
CA ARG A 424 -28.32 -1.61 -46.80
C ARG A 424 -29.22 -2.62 -47.51
N ARG A 425 -28.64 -3.59 -48.22
CA ARG A 425 -29.37 -4.71 -48.82
C ARG A 425 -29.86 -5.70 -47.76
N ALA A 426 -29.09 -5.95 -46.70
CA ALA A 426 -29.49 -6.73 -45.55
C ALA A 426 -30.63 -6.05 -44.76
N LEU A 427 -30.67 -4.71 -44.73
CA LEU A 427 -31.79 -3.94 -44.19
C LEU A 427 -33.04 -3.97 -45.10
N THR A 428 -32.87 -4.18 -46.42
CA THR A 428 -33.99 -4.33 -47.37
C THR A 428 -34.42 -5.79 -47.59
N HIS A 429 -33.63 -6.76 -47.15
CA HIS A 429 -34.14 -8.09 -46.85
C HIS A 429 -35.01 -7.96 -45.61
N LYS A 430 -36.26 -7.58 -45.86
CA LYS A 430 -37.39 -7.96 -45.01
C LYS A 430 -37.33 -9.49 -44.94
N THR A 431 -36.60 -10.01 -43.97
CA THR A 431 -36.91 -11.31 -43.42
C THR A 431 -38.36 -11.16 -42.99
N THR A 432 -39.27 -11.74 -43.77
CA THR A 432 -40.65 -11.96 -43.36
C THR A 432 -40.56 -12.88 -42.16
N ILE A 433 -40.29 -12.30 -41.00
CA ILE A 433 -40.67 -12.88 -39.74
C ILE A 433 -42.19 -12.75 -39.78
N VAL A 434 -42.84 -13.85 -40.15
CA VAL A 434 -44.25 -14.05 -39.89
C VAL A 434 -44.46 -13.67 -38.43
N ALA A 435 -45.15 -12.55 -38.23
CA ALA A 435 -45.63 -12.13 -36.94
C ALA A 435 -46.59 -13.19 -36.45
N THR A 436 -46.06 -14.19 -35.75
CA THR A 436 -46.85 -14.90 -34.77
C THR A 436 -47.15 -13.88 -33.67
N PRO A 437 -48.42 -13.78 -33.27
CA PRO A 437 -48.85 -12.77 -32.31
C PRO A 437 -48.04 -12.95 -31.03
N HIS A 438 -47.49 -11.85 -30.52
CA HIS A 438 -46.97 -11.77 -29.15
C HIS A 438 -48.01 -12.37 -28.22
N PRO A 439 -47.76 -13.53 -27.59
CA PRO A 439 -48.56 -13.96 -26.48
C PRO A 439 -48.18 -13.03 -25.34
N LYS A 440 -49.17 -12.22 -24.97
CA LYS A 440 -49.43 -11.76 -23.61
C LYS A 440 -48.75 -12.67 -22.58
N ALA A 441 -48.05 -12.05 -21.63
CA ALA A 441 -47.39 -12.70 -20.49
C ALA A 441 -48.09 -14.00 -20.07
N ALA A 442 -47.40 -15.11 -20.29
CA ALA A 442 -47.70 -16.40 -19.69
C ALA A 442 -46.48 -16.81 -18.85
N PRO A 443 -46.69 -17.19 -17.58
CA PRO A 443 -45.63 -17.67 -16.70
C PRO A 443 -45.22 -19.10 -17.09
N ILE A 444 -44.12 -19.62 -16.50
CA ILE A 444 -43.67 -21.03 -16.52
C ILE A 444 -42.86 -21.33 -17.82
N GLN A 445 -41.52 -21.49 -17.89
CA GLN A 445 -40.55 -22.27 -17.09
C GLN A 445 -39.11 -21.73 -17.35
N SER A 446 -38.50 -20.98 -16.43
CA SER A 446 -37.12 -20.45 -16.58
C SER A 446 -36.05 -21.54 -16.63
N LEU A 447 -36.35 -22.75 -16.13
CA LEU A 447 -35.41 -23.88 -16.13
C LEU A 447 -35.38 -24.62 -17.48
N LYS A 448 -36.47 -24.58 -18.26
CA LYS A 448 -36.56 -25.29 -19.55
C LYS A 448 -35.68 -24.66 -20.63
N GLY A 449 -35.51 -23.34 -20.60
CA GLY A 449 -34.56 -22.63 -21.47
C GLY A 449 -33.11 -23.02 -21.19
N LEU A 450 -32.76 -23.20 -19.92
CA LEU A 450 -31.45 -23.70 -19.51
C LEU A 450 -31.24 -25.17 -19.89
N GLU A 451 -32.25 -26.03 -19.73
CA GLU A 451 -32.21 -27.43 -20.18
C GLU A 451 -31.98 -27.53 -21.70
N GLN A 452 -32.63 -26.67 -22.48
CA GLN A 452 -32.48 -26.63 -23.93
C GLN A 452 -31.08 -26.11 -24.34
N ALA A 453 -30.55 -25.10 -23.65
CA ALA A 453 -29.18 -24.63 -23.88
C ALA A 453 -28.14 -25.71 -23.54
N CYS A 454 -28.32 -26.44 -22.43
CA CYS A 454 -27.47 -27.58 -22.07
C CYS A 454 -27.52 -28.69 -23.14
N ALA A 455 -28.69 -28.96 -23.73
CA ALA A 455 -28.83 -29.93 -24.82
C ALA A 455 -28.19 -29.45 -26.14
N SER A 456 -28.13 -28.15 -26.39
CA SER A 456 -27.54 -27.57 -27.60
C SER A 456 -26.00 -27.64 -27.64
N GLY A 457 -25.36 -27.85 -26.48
CA GLY A 457 -23.90 -27.95 -26.38
C GLY A 457 -23.12 -26.64 -26.59
N ASN A 458 -23.81 -25.49 -26.67
CA ASN A 458 -23.15 -24.19 -26.84
C ASN A 458 -22.87 -23.54 -25.48
N THR A 459 -21.61 -23.49 -25.08
CA THR A 459 -21.20 -22.95 -23.76
C THR A 459 -21.60 -21.49 -23.55
N SER A 460 -21.58 -20.66 -24.60
CA SER A 460 -21.98 -19.25 -24.50
C SER A 460 -23.48 -19.08 -24.22
N ASP A 461 -24.30 -19.95 -24.81
CA ASP A 461 -25.76 -19.95 -24.62
C ASP A 461 -26.12 -20.52 -23.24
N ILE A 462 -25.39 -21.53 -22.76
CA ILE A 462 -25.56 -22.07 -21.40
C ILE A 462 -25.29 -20.98 -20.35
N LEU A 463 -24.20 -20.22 -20.48
CA LEU A 463 -23.85 -19.17 -19.52
C LEU A 463 -24.82 -17.98 -19.56
N SER A 464 -25.34 -17.61 -20.74
CA SER A 464 -26.32 -16.52 -20.88
C SER A 464 -27.69 -16.91 -20.31
N GLN A 465 -28.16 -18.13 -20.58
CA GLN A 465 -29.41 -18.64 -20.03
C GLN A 465 -29.34 -18.84 -18.52
N LEU A 466 -28.17 -19.21 -17.98
CA LEU A 466 -27.96 -19.28 -16.53
C LEU A 466 -28.12 -17.92 -15.87
N GLN A 467 -27.49 -16.86 -16.42
CA GLN A 467 -27.66 -15.49 -15.92
C GLN A 467 -29.10 -15.02 -16.03
N HIS A 468 -29.76 -15.31 -17.15
CA HIS A 468 -31.16 -14.94 -17.36
C HIS A 468 -32.09 -15.65 -16.35
N HIS A 469 -31.86 -16.94 -16.11
CA HIS A 469 -32.60 -17.73 -15.12
C HIS A 469 -32.47 -17.13 -13.73
N PHE A 470 -31.25 -16.91 -13.22
CA PHE A 470 -31.04 -16.36 -11.88
C PHE A 470 -31.47 -14.90 -11.77
N SER A 471 -31.32 -14.10 -12.83
CA SER A 471 -31.77 -12.71 -12.81
C SER A 471 -33.30 -12.63 -12.70
N HIS A 472 -34.01 -13.53 -13.38
CA HIS A 472 -35.46 -13.62 -13.28
C HIS A 472 -35.92 -14.16 -11.91
N THR A 473 -35.28 -15.22 -11.40
CA THR A 473 -35.63 -15.85 -10.11
C THR A 473 -35.41 -14.89 -8.93
N THR A 474 -34.31 -14.12 -8.94
CA THR A 474 -33.96 -13.17 -7.87
C THR A 474 -34.57 -11.77 -8.06
N GLY A 475 -35.04 -11.42 -9.27
CA GLY A 475 -35.60 -10.11 -9.59
C GLY A 475 -34.57 -8.99 -9.72
N ASN A 476 -33.27 -9.30 -9.68
CA ASN A 476 -32.16 -8.37 -9.86
C ASN A 476 -31.21 -8.89 -10.94
N THR A 477 -30.41 -8.02 -11.56
CA THR A 477 -29.40 -8.45 -12.52
C THR A 477 -28.30 -9.29 -11.84
N MET A 478 -28.18 -10.55 -12.26
CA MET A 478 -27.23 -11.53 -11.71
C MET A 478 -26.08 -11.77 -12.69
N THR A 479 -24.85 -11.51 -12.23
CA THR A 479 -23.61 -11.86 -12.92
C THR A 479 -23.15 -13.25 -12.52
N LEU A 480 -22.28 -13.89 -13.31
CA LEU A 480 -21.77 -15.25 -13.00
C LEU A 480 -21.09 -15.30 -11.63
N ASP A 481 -20.33 -14.27 -11.24
CA ASP A 481 -19.67 -14.21 -9.93
C ASP A 481 -20.68 -14.19 -8.77
N LYS A 482 -21.79 -13.46 -8.94
CA LYS A 482 -22.88 -13.44 -7.95
C LYS A 482 -23.59 -14.78 -7.86
N ILE A 483 -23.77 -15.48 -8.98
CA ILE A 483 -24.37 -16.82 -9.02
C ILE A 483 -23.43 -17.86 -8.40
N ALA A 484 -22.13 -17.77 -8.67
CA ALA A 484 -21.12 -18.64 -8.07
C ALA A 484 -21.07 -18.48 -6.54
N ALA A 485 -21.30 -17.28 -6.02
CA ALA A 485 -21.36 -17.03 -4.58
C ALA A 485 -22.59 -17.67 -3.88
N LEU A 486 -23.61 -18.12 -4.63
CA LEU A 486 -24.82 -18.72 -4.04
C LEU A 486 -24.59 -20.14 -3.52
N SER A 487 -23.70 -20.92 -4.16
CA SER A 487 -23.31 -22.23 -3.64
C SER A 487 -21.94 -22.68 -4.17
N PRO A 488 -21.16 -23.42 -3.36
CA PRO A 488 -19.86 -23.95 -3.81
C PRO A 488 -20.00 -24.90 -5.01
N GLN A 489 -21.14 -25.58 -5.15
CA GLN A 489 -21.44 -26.46 -6.28
C GLN A 489 -21.69 -25.67 -7.58
N LEU A 490 -22.35 -24.51 -7.50
CA LEU A 490 -22.52 -23.61 -8.64
C LEU A 490 -21.19 -22.98 -9.04
N ALA A 491 -20.37 -22.56 -8.06
CA ALA A 491 -19.03 -22.02 -8.33
C ALA A 491 -18.17 -23.04 -9.09
N GLU A 492 -18.16 -24.30 -8.66
CA GLU A 492 -17.40 -25.35 -9.33
C GLU A 492 -17.92 -25.63 -10.76
N ALA A 493 -19.24 -25.70 -10.94
CA ALA A 493 -19.84 -25.96 -12.26
C ALA A 493 -19.61 -24.81 -13.25
N ILE A 494 -19.71 -23.55 -12.79
CA ILE A 494 -19.44 -22.35 -13.61
C ILE A 494 -17.97 -22.31 -14.02
N ASN A 495 -17.04 -22.54 -13.08
CA ASN A 495 -15.60 -22.57 -13.37
C ASN A 495 -15.24 -23.68 -14.37
N ARG A 496 -15.85 -24.86 -14.25
CA ARG A 496 -15.67 -25.95 -15.22
C ARG A 496 -16.14 -25.55 -16.61
N LEU A 497 -17.34 -24.97 -16.75
CA LEU A 497 -17.87 -24.51 -18.05
C LEU A 497 -17.01 -23.39 -18.66
N GLN A 498 -16.57 -22.41 -17.86
CA GLN A 498 -15.66 -21.36 -18.34
C GLN A 498 -14.31 -21.93 -18.78
N SER A 499 -13.75 -22.88 -18.04
CA SER A 499 -12.50 -23.54 -18.44
C SER A 499 -12.63 -24.27 -19.79
N ILE A 500 -13.79 -24.86 -20.08
CA ILE A 500 -14.07 -25.52 -21.36
C ILE A 500 -14.21 -24.46 -22.47
N ALA A 501 -14.97 -23.38 -22.22
CA ALA A 501 -15.18 -22.29 -23.18
C ALA A 501 -13.88 -21.61 -23.64
N TYR A 502 -12.91 -21.48 -22.73
CA TYR A 502 -11.66 -20.77 -22.97
C TYR A 502 -10.44 -21.69 -23.14
N SER A 503 -10.63 -23.01 -23.22
CA SER A 503 -9.53 -23.94 -23.49
C SER A 503 -9.12 -23.91 -24.97
N ALA A 504 -7.82 -23.73 -25.23
CA ALA A 504 -7.26 -23.54 -26.57
C ALA A 504 -7.20 -24.80 -27.46
N LYS A 505 -8.00 -25.85 -27.19
CA LYS A 505 -7.97 -27.12 -27.94
C LYS A 505 -9.29 -27.36 -28.66
N GLY A 506 -9.21 -27.38 -30.00
CA GLY A 506 -10.33 -27.58 -30.91
C GLY A 506 -11.06 -28.91 -30.74
N ASN A 507 -12.34 -28.88 -31.13
CA ASN A 507 -13.35 -29.93 -31.13
C ASN A 507 -12.79 -31.36 -31.33
N THR A 508 -12.58 -32.06 -30.21
CA THR A 508 -12.38 -33.52 -30.16
C THR A 508 -13.61 -34.18 -29.52
N THR A 509 -13.87 -35.44 -29.82
CA THR A 509 -14.96 -36.21 -29.17
C THR A 509 -14.87 -36.18 -27.64
N GLU A 510 -13.64 -36.07 -27.11
CA GLU A 510 -13.35 -35.94 -25.69
C GLU A 510 -13.79 -34.58 -25.11
N SER A 511 -13.65 -33.48 -25.87
CA SER A 511 -14.18 -32.16 -25.47
C SER A 511 -15.71 -32.12 -25.42
N GLN A 512 -16.38 -32.88 -26.30
CA GLN A 512 -17.83 -32.92 -26.34
C GLN A 512 -18.42 -33.70 -25.16
N HIS A 513 -17.78 -34.80 -24.75
CA HIS A 513 -18.15 -35.55 -23.54
C HIS A 513 -17.93 -34.72 -22.27
N ARG A 514 -16.81 -33.99 -22.18
CA ARG A 514 -16.52 -33.08 -21.05
C ARG A 514 -17.54 -31.95 -20.94
N LEU A 515 -18.00 -31.43 -22.08
CA LEU A 515 -19.03 -30.39 -22.11
C LEU A 515 -20.39 -30.93 -21.65
N SER A 516 -20.79 -32.13 -22.09
CA SER A 516 -22.04 -32.74 -21.61
C SER A 516 -22.01 -33.04 -20.11
N ASP A 517 -20.87 -33.50 -19.58
CA ASP A 517 -20.70 -33.76 -18.14
C ASP A 517 -20.79 -32.45 -17.33
N ALA A 518 -20.15 -31.38 -17.82
CA ALA A 518 -20.19 -30.07 -17.18
C ALA A 518 -21.59 -29.43 -17.24
N ALA A 519 -22.31 -29.57 -18.36
CA ALA A 519 -23.68 -29.08 -18.52
C ALA A 519 -24.66 -29.82 -17.59
N ASN A 520 -24.50 -31.14 -17.42
CA ASN A 520 -25.30 -31.94 -16.49
C ASN A 520 -24.98 -31.58 -15.02
N ALA A 521 -23.71 -31.38 -14.68
CA ALA A 521 -23.30 -30.94 -13.35
C ALA A 521 -23.88 -29.56 -13.00
N LEU A 522 -23.87 -28.62 -13.96
CA LEU A 522 -24.51 -27.31 -13.80
C LEU A 522 -26.02 -27.47 -13.56
N LEU A 523 -26.72 -28.27 -14.38
CA LEU A 523 -28.17 -28.45 -14.25
C LEU A 523 -28.54 -29.03 -12.88
N ASN A 524 -27.75 -30.00 -12.38
CA ASN A 524 -27.94 -30.57 -11.05
C ASN A 524 -27.68 -29.54 -9.94
N ALA A 525 -26.65 -28.71 -10.07
CA ALA A 525 -26.35 -27.63 -9.12
C ALA A 525 -27.46 -26.57 -9.08
N VAL A 526 -28.03 -26.21 -10.24
CA VAL A 526 -29.16 -25.27 -10.33
C VAL A 526 -30.40 -25.87 -9.66
N LYS A 527 -30.76 -27.12 -9.97
CA LYS A 527 -31.88 -27.83 -9.34
C LYS A 527 -31.71 -27.97 -7.83
N ALA A 528 -30.48 -28.18 -7.34
CA ALA A 528 -30.19 -28.21 -5.91
C ALA A 528 -30.33 -26.83 -5.24
N SER A 529 -29.98 -25.74 -5.96
CA SER A 529 -30.08 -24.37 -5.45
C SER A 529 -31.52 -23.83 -5.41
N GLU A 530 -32.44 -24.33 -6.26
CA GLU A 530 -33.86 -23.95 -6.21
C GLU A 530 -34.53 -24.35 -4.87
N PHE A 531 -34.06 -25.43 -4.23
CA PHE A 531 -34.57 -25.86 -2.92
C PHE A 531 -34.16 -24.94 -1.75
N THR A 532 -33.19 -24.05 -1.95
CA THR A 532 -32.61 -23.21 -0.88
C THR A 532 -32.98 -21.73 -0.97
N LEU A 533 -33.67 -21.28 -2.02
CA LEU A 533 -34.11 -19.89 -2.19
C LEU A 533 -35.50 -19.67 -1.55
N PRO A 534 -35.68 -18.72 -0.61
CA PRO A 534 -36.97 -18.48 0.04
C PRO A 534 -38.04 -17.97 -0.94
N SER A 535 -39.25 -18.51 -0.83
CA SER A 535 -40.40 -18.14 -1.66
C SER A 535 -40.80 -16.66 -1.49
N LYS A 536 -41.03 -15.98 -2.61
CA LYS A 536 -41.33 -14.54 -2.74
C LYS A 536 -42.62 -14.15 -1.98
N VAL A 537 -42.51 -13.31 -0.96
CA VAL A 537 -43.64 -12.52 -0.42
C VAL A 537 -43.78 -11.27 -1.29
N HIS A 538 -44.91 -11.10 -1.96
CA HIS A 538 -45.23 -9.87 -2.68
C HIS A 538 -45.52 -8.74 -1.68
N ALA A 539 -44.62 -7.77 -1.57
CA ALA A 539 -44.92 -6.50 -0.90
C ALA A 539 -45.63 -5.55 -1.89
N PRO A 540 -46.75 -4.90 -1.52
CA PRO A 540 -47.42 -3.94 -2.38
C PRO A 540 -46.63 -2.63 -2.48
N LEU A 541 -46.65 -2.05 -3.69
CA LEU A 541 -45.98 -0.79 -4.07
C LEU A 541 -46.39 0.39 -3.18
N SER A 542 -45.41 1.17 -2.72
CA SER A 542 -45.65 2.48 -2.09
C SER A 542 -45.96 3.55 -3.14
N PRO A 543 -46.90 4.49 -2.90
CA PRO A 543 -47.29 5.49 -3.88
C PRO A 543 -46.25 6.61 -4.04
N LEU A 544 -45.96 6.94 -5.31
CA LEU A 544 -45.19 8.10 -5.74
C LEU A 544 -46.05 9.37 -5.67
N ASN A 545 -45.94 10.12 -4.57
CA ASN A 545 -45.88 11.60 -4.60
C ASN A 545 -45.63 12.16 -3.19
N PRO A 546 -44.63 13.03 -2.98
CA PRO A 546 -44.54 13.84 -1.77
C PRO A 546 -45.49 15.04 -1.87
N ARG A 547 -46.18 15.36 -0.77
CA ARG A 547 -46.73 16.70 -0.51
C ARG A 547 -45.69 17.54 0.20
#